data_AF-A0A2S7ZHI5-F1
#
_entry.id   AF-A0A2S7ZHI5-F1
#
_cell.length_a   1.000
_cell.length_b   1.000
_cell.length_c   1.000
_cell.angle_alpha   90.00
_cell.angle_beta   90.00
_cell.angle_gamma   90.00
#
_symmetry.space_group_name_H-M   'P 1'
#
loop_
_entity.id
_entity.type
_entity.pdbx_description
1 polymer ?
#
loop_
_entity_poly.entity_id
_entity_poly.type
_entity_poly.pdbx_seq_one_letter_code
_entity_poly.pdbx_strand_id
1 'polypeptide(L)'
;MTTKETVLQILESWLGYDAISDVNIIEYMIGAETQHILNDINQKELPSELQHVLVYRVIGSYITTNKNKLIETDGEMASSIKMGDTEVQFKGPDKASRLQELATALSGYGRGDLACFRRLRW
;
A
#
# COMPACT_ATOMS: atom_id res chain seq x y z
N MET A 1 0.99 -1.35 -17.60
CA MET A 1 1.47 -0.77 -16.33
C MET A 1 1.95 -1.91 -15.46
N THR A 2 3.20 -1.82 -15.01
CA THR A 2 3.77 -2.73 -14.02
C THR A 2 3.37 -2.28 -12.61
N THR A 3 3.29 -3.21 -11.65
CA THR A 3 2.91 -2.92 -10.25
C THR A 3 3.74 -1.79 -9.63
N LYS A 4 5.04 -1.72 -9.97
CA LYS A 4 5.94 -0.65 -9.55
C LYS A 4 5.53 0.75 -10.04
N GLU A 5 5.12 0.88 -11.30
CA GLU A 5 4.74 2.17 -11.89
C GLU A 5 3.47 2.69 -11.22
N THR A 6 2.53 1.78 -10.92
CA THR A 6 1.30 2.12 -10.20
C THR A 6 1.58 2.56 -8.77
N VAL A 7 2.50 1.89 -8.06
CA VAL A 7 2.91 2.30 -6.70
C VAL A 7 3.52 3.70 -6.70
N LEU A 8 4.44 3.98 -7.64
CA LEU A 8 5.08 5.30 -7.76
C LEU A 8 4.08 6.41 -8.06
N GLN A 9 3.18 6.20 -9.02
CA GLN A 9 2.13 7.18 -9.34
C GLN A 9 1.22 7.47 -8.16
N ILE A 10 0.85 6.45 -7.39
CA ILE A 10 -0.02 6.64 -6.23
C ILE A 10 0.72 7.40 -5.12
N LEU A 11 1.99 7.08 -4.86
CA LEU A 11 2.80 7.82 -3.88
C LEU A 11 2.93 9.29 -4.25
N GLU A 12 3.24 9.59 -5.51
CA GLU A 12 3.30 10.98 -6.01
C GLU A 12 1.95 11.68 -5.88
N SER A 13 0.85 11.04 -6.31
CA SER A 13 -0.48 11.64 -6.30
C SER A 13 -1.05 11.85 -4.90
N TRP A 14 -0.77 10.97 -3.94
CA TRP A 14 -1.38 11.02 -2.60
C TRP A 14 -0.54 11.81 -1.59
N LEU A 15 0.78 11.74 -1.71
CA LEU A 15 1.73 12.32 -0.76
C LEU A 15 2.48 13.53 -1.33
N GLY A 16 2.40 13.77 -2.65
CA GLY A 16 3.24 14.75 -3.33
C GLY A 16 4.73 14.38 -3.24
N TYR A 17 5.05 13.09 -3.07
CA TYR A 17 6.41 12.62 -2.85
C TYR A 17 6.93 11.84 -4.06
N ASP A 18 8.05 12.31 -4.61
CA ASP A 18 8.76 11.60 -5.68
C ASP A 18 9.67 10.52 -5.08
N ALA A 19 9.19 9.27 -5.14
CA ALA A 19 9.89 8.08 -4.65
C ALA A 19 10.80 7.41 -5.70
N ILE A 20 11.15 8.09 -6.81
CA ILE A 20 12.03 7.52 -7.85
C ILE A 20 13.39 7.07 -7.28
N SER A 21 13.88 7.74 -6.23
CA SER A 21 15.13 7.38 -5.55
C SER A 21 15.04 6.07 -4.73
N ASP A 22 13.83 5.67 -4.32
CA ASP A 22 13.58 4.50 -3.48
C ASP A 22 13.08 3.27 -4.28
N VAL A 23 13.17 3.29 -5.62
CA VAL A 23 12.65 2.22 -6.50
C VAL A 23 13.15 0.82 -6.10
N ASN A 24 14.43 0.68 -5.75
CA ASN A 24 15.00 -0.59 -5.31
C ASN A 24 14.34 -1.12 -4.02
N ILE A 25 14.01 -0.21 -3.08
CA ILE A 25 13.34 -0.55 -1.83
C ILE A 25 11.89 -0.95 -2.13
N ILE A 26 11.23 -0.23 -3.03
CA ILE A 26 9.86 -0.54 -3.46
C ILE A 26 9.80 -1.91 -4.14
N GLU A 27 10.73 -2.24 -5.03
CA GLU A 27 10.78 -3.56 -5.67
C GLU A 27 10.98 -4.69 -4.65
N TYR A 28 11.85 -4.47 -3.64
CA TYR A 28 12.00 -5.40 -2.54
C TYR A 28 10.70 -5.58 -1.73
N MET A 29 10.02 -4.48 -1.40
CA MET A 29 8.74 -4.51 -0.69
C MET A 29 7.64 -5.21 -1.49
N ILE A 30 7.58 -5.01 -2.81
CA ILE A 30 6.66 -5.73 -3.71
C ILE A 30 6.90 -7.23 -3.61
N GLY A 31 8.17 -7.67 -3.65
CA GLY A 31 8.53 -9.08 -3.49
C GLY A 31 8.09 -9.64 -2.14
N ALA A 32 8.36 -8.91 -1.05
CA ALA A 32 8.01 -9.32 0.30
C ALA A 32 6.49 -9.44 0.51
N GLU A 33 5.72 -8.43 0.10
CA GLU A 33 4.26 -8.43 0.20
C GLU A 33 3.61 -9.49 -0.70
N THR A 34 4.19 -9.73 -1.90
CA THR A 34 3.74 -10.81 -2.78
C THR A 34 3.86 -12.16 -2.08
N GLN A 35 5.03 -12.45 -1.48
CA GLN A 35 5.23 -13.68 -0.73
C GLN A 35 4.30 -13.79 0.48
N HIS A 36 4.09 -12.69 1.21
CA HIS A 36 3.15 -12.66 2.32
C HIS A 36 1.72 -13.01 1.88
N ILE A 37 1.24 -12.43 0.79
CA ILE A 37 -0.07 -12.75 0.21
C ILE A 37 -0.15 -14.21 -0.22
N LEU A 38 0.85 -14.72 -0.95
CA LEU A 38 0.89 -16.11 -1.41
C LEU A 38 0.84 -17.11 -0.26
N ASN A 39 1.55 -16.81 0.83
CA ASN A 39 1.53 -17.62 2.05
C ASN A 39 0.15 -17.61 2.72
N ASP A 40 -0.53 -16.46 2.76
CA ASP A 40 -1.86 -16.33 3.37
C ASP A 40 -2.93 -17.09 2.57
N ILE A 41 -2.93 -16.96 1.24
CA ILE A 41 -3.87 -17.66 0.36
C ILE A 41 -3.48 -19.11 0.09
N ASN A 42 -2.26 -19.53 0.47
CA ASN A 42 -1.67 -20.85 0.18
C ASN A 42 -1.75 -21.20 -1.33
N GLN A 43 -1.33 -20.25 -2.17
CA GLN A 43 -1.20 -20.44 -3.63
C GLN A 43 0.23 -20.17 -4.08
N LYS A 44 0.58 -20.68 -5.27
CA LYS A 44 1.92 -20.50 -5.85
C LYS A 44 2.05 -19.24 -6.71
N GLU A 45 0.94 -18.75 -7.22
CA GLU A 45 0.88 -17.61 -8.14
C GLU A 45 -0.16 -16.62 -7.63
N LEU A 46 0.11 -15.33 -7.84
CA LEU A 46 -0.76 -14.25 -7.37
C LEU A 46 -1.87 -14.02 -8.41
N PRO A 47 -3.16 -14.22 -8.06
CA PRO A 47 -4.27 -13.93 -8.96
C PRO A 47 -4.25 -12.46 -9.41
N SER A 48 -4.59 -12.21 -10.69
CA SER A 48 -4.70 -10.84 -11.24
C SER A 48 -5.66 -9.96 -10.44
N GLU A 49 -6.73 -10.57 -9.92
CA GLU A 49 -7.71 -9.92 -9.06
C GLU A 49 -7.10 -9.36 -7.77
N LEU A 50 -6.00 -9.92 -7.26
CA LEU A 50 -5.33 -9.46 -6.03
C LEU A 50 -4.21 -8.44 -6.29
N GLN A 51 -3.94 -8.08 -7.55
CA GLN A 51 -2.87 -7.11 -7.86
C GLN A 51 -3.11 -5.74 -7.23
N HIS A 52 -4.36 -5.30 -7.18
CA HIS A 52 -4.70 -4.03 -6.53
C HIS A 52 -4.49 -4.08 -5.01
N VAL A 53 -4.80 -5.22 -4.37
CA VAL A 53 -4.51 -5.45 -2.94
C VAL A 53 -3.01 -5.39 -2.66
N LEU A 54 -2.21 -6.01 -3.53
CA LEU A 54 -0.75 -5.97 -3.42
C LEU A 54 -0.22 -4.53 -3.50
N VAL A 55 -0.67 -3.75 -4.48
CA VAL A 55 -0.26 -2.34 -4.65
C VAL A 55 -0.57 -1.53 -3.38
N TYR A 56 -1.79 -1.62 -2.86
CA TYR A 56 -2.16 -0.88 -1.64
C TYR A 56 -1.35 -1.31 -0.41
N ARG A 57 -1.13 -2.61 -0.21
CA ARG A 57 -0.31 -3.10 0.91
C ARG A 57 1.13 -2.64 0.85
N VAL A 58 1.73 -2.65 -0.34
CA VAL A 58 3.10 -2.13 -0.56
C VAL A 58 3.18 -0.66 -0.19
N ILE A 59 2.20 0.16 -0.60
CA ILE A 59 2.15 1.58 -0.23
C ILE A 59 2.02 1.75 1.29
N GLY A 60 1.15 0.98 1.95
CA GLY A 60 1.03 1.00 3.42
C GLY A 60 2.33 0.63 4.14
N SER A 61 3.01 -0.42 3.65
CA SER A 61 4.30 -0.89 4.17
C SER A 61 5.41 0.16 3.97
N TYR A 62 5.46 0.78 2.80
CA TYR A 62 6.39 1.86 2.48
C TYR A 62 6.19 3.07 3.40
N ILE A 63 4.95 3.50 3.62
CA ILE A 63 4.63 4.65 4.47
C ILE A 63 4.93 4.36 5.93
N THR A 64 4.68 3.14 6.39
CA THR A 64 5.04 2.71 7.75
C THR A 64 6.56 2.75 7.96
N THR A 65 7.32 2.30 6.97
CA THR A 65 8.79 2.21 7.04
C THR A 65 9.45 3.59 6.91
N ASN A 66 8.95 4.43 6.00
CA ASN A 66 9.53 5.74 5.67
C ASN A 66 8.80 6.92 6.32
N LYS A 67 8.01 6.66 7.38
CA LYS A 67 7.19 7.67 8.06
C LYS A 67 7.96 8.95 8.40
N ASN A 68 9.18 8.83 8.92
CA ASN A 68 9.98 9.99 9.31
C ASN A 68 10.38 10.84 8.10
N LYS A 69 10.81 10.22 6.99
CA LYS A 69 11.13 10.93 5.74
C LYS A 69 9.91 11.61 5.13
N LEU A 70 8.75 10.97 5.20
CA LEU A 70 7.48 11.50 4.66
C LEU A 70 6.91 12.65 5.50
N ILE A 71 7.20 12.67 6.81
CA ILE A 71 6.85 13.79 7.69
C ILE A 71 7.71 15.02 7.38
N GLU A 72 9.01 14.81 7.14
CA GLU A 72 9.96 15.89 6.79
C GLU A 72 9.75 16.46 5.40
N THR A 73 9.07 15.72 4.51
CA THR A 73 8.75 16.21 3.17
C THR A 73 7.64 17.29 3.26
N ASP A 74 7.81 18.41 2.57
CA ASP A 74 6.84 19.52 2.50
C ASP A 74 5.58 19.24 1.64
N GLY A 75 5.43 18.02 1.09
CA GLY A 75 4.31 17.65 0.22
C GLY A 75 2.96 17.72 0.94
N GLU A 76 1.98 18.41 0.35
CA GLU A 76 0.61 18.39 0.87
C GLU A 76 -0.02 17.01 0.65
N MET A 77 -0.40 16.36 1.75
CA MET A 77 -1.10 15.08 1.71
C MET A 77 -2.57 15.31 1.35
N ALA A 78 -3.12 14.50 0.44
CA ALA A 78 -4.53 14.53 0.09
C ALA A 78 -5.43 14.31 1.34
N SER A 79 -6.46 15.14 1.49
CA SER A 79 -7.39 15.11 2.65
C SER A 79 -8.39 13.96 2.60
N SER A 80 -8.68 13.45 1.40
CA SER A 80 -9.51 12.27 1.16
C SER A 80 -8.89 11.43 0.04
N ILE A 81 -8.90 10.11 0.21
CA ILE A 81 -8.37 9.17 -0.77
C ILE A 81 -9.43 8.12 -1.10
N LYS A 82 -9.68 7.93 -2.40
CA LYS A 82 -10.54 6.85 -2.91
C LYS A 82 -9.70 5.60 -3.22
N MET A 83 -9.96 4.52 -2.49
CA MET A 83 -9.41 3.19 -2.69
C MET A 83 -10.50 2.33 -3.34
N GLY A 84 -10.62 2.44 -4.67
CA GLY A 84 -11.71 1.78 -5.42
C GLY A 84 -13.08 2.33 -5.02
N ASP A 85 -13.92 1.48 -4.41
CA ASP A 85 -15.27 1.83 -3.95
C ASP A 85 -15.29 2.40 -2.52
N THR A 86 -14.15 2.37 -1.82
CA THR A 86 -14.02 2.88 -0.46
C THR A 86 -13.35 4.25 -0.44
N GLU A 87 -13.96 5.22 0.23
CA GLU A 87 -13.37 6.54 0.47
C GLU A 87 -12.90 6.64 1.92
N VAL A 88 -11.61 6.95 2.11
CA VAL A 88 -11.01 7.16 3.43
C VAL A 88 -10.76 8.65 3.61
N GLN A 89 -11.49 9.25 4.55
CA GLN A 89 -11.31 10.65 4.96
C GLN A 89 -10.41 10.72 6.18
N PHE A 90 -9.33 11.50 6.10
CA PHE A 90 -8.38 11.64 7.21
C PHE A 90 -8.82 12.78 8.12
N LYS A 91 -9.09 12.47 9.40
CA LYS A 91 -9.55 13.47 10.39
C LYS A 91 -8.46 13.92 11.36
N GLY A 92 -7.24 13.39 11.23
CA GLY A 92 -6.11 13.75 12.09
C GLY A 92 -5.75 15.24 12.00
N PRO A 93 -5.41 15.91 13.11
CA PRO A 93 -4.95 17.30 13.10
C PRO A 93 -3.54 17.43 12.48
N ASP A 94 -2.68 16.43 12.69
CA ASP A 94 -1.28 16.43 12.25
C ASP A 94 -1.02 15.51 11.05
N LYS A 95 -0.10 15.92 10.17
CA LYS A 95 0.35 15.11 9.01
C LYS A 95 0.82 13.72 9.42
N ALA A 96 1.56 13.60 10.53
CA ALA A 96 2.06 12.33 11.05
C ALA A 96 0.95 11.36 11.45
N SER A 97 -0.15 11.87 12.00
CA SER A 97 -1.33 11.08 12.40
C SER A 97 -2.12 10.62 11.18
N ARG A 98 -2.31 11.50 10.18
CA ARG A 98 -2.96 11.14 8.90
C ARG A 98 -2.19 10.06 8.15
N LEU A 99 -0.85 10.17 8.09
CA LEU A 99 0.02 9.15 7.49
C LEU A 99 -0.09 7.81 8.20
N GLN A 100 -0.19 7.81 9.53
CA GLN A 100 -0.35 6.57 10.30
C GLN A 100 -1.71 5.90 10.06
N GLU A 101 -2.78 6.69 10.02
CA GLU A 101 -4.13 6.20 9.70
C GLU A 101 -4.17 5.59 8.30
N LEU A 102 -3.60 6.28 7.32
CA LEU A 102 -3.50 5.78 5.95
C LEU A 102 -2.66 4.50 5.87
N ALA A 103 -1.49 4.46 6.49
CA ALA A 103 -0.64 3.28 6.51
C ALA A 103 -1.38 2.07 7.10
N THR A 104 -2.10 2.27 8.21
CA THR A 104 -2.88 1.21 8.87
C THR A 104 -4.02 0.71 7.98
N ALA A 105 -4.76 1.61 7.33
CA ALA A 105 -5.83 1.26 6.40
C ALA A 105 -5.30 0.44 5.21
N LEU A 106 -4.18 0.85 4.63
CA LEU A 106 -3.57 0.22 3.47
C LEU A 106 -2.92 -1.13 3.79
N SER A 107 -2.20 -1.25 4.91
CA SER A 107 -1.64 -2.53 5.35
C SER A 107 -2.73 -3.56 5.67
N GLY A 108 -3.91 -3.12 6.10
CA GLY A 108 -5.07 -3.96 6.33
C GLY A 108 -5.93 -4.25 5.10
N TYR A 109 -5.65 -3.59 3.97
CA TYR A 109 -6.51 -3.64 2.79
C TYR A 109 -6.60 -5.05 2.18
N GLY A 110 -7.77 -5.38 1.64
CA GLY A 110 -8.02 -6.64 0.93
C GLY A 110 -8.02 -7.89 1.81
N ARG A 111 -8.07 -7.79 3.15
CA ARG A 111 -8.19 -8.97 4.03
C ARG A 111 -9.41 -9.84 3.70
N GLY A 112 -10.54 -9.22 3.35
CA GLY A 112 -11.73 -9.94 2.89
C GLY A 112 -11.48 -10.66 1.56
N ASP A 113 -10.88 -9.97 0.60
CA ASP A 113 -10.59 -10.53 -0.73
C ASP A 113 -9.60 -11.69 -0.64
N LEU A 114 -8.57 -11.61 0.21
CA LEU A 114 -7.64 -12.71 0.43
C LEU A 114 -8.33 -13.97 0.95
N ALA A 115 -9.36 -13.83 1.79
CA ALA A 115 -10.10 -14.98 2.30
C ALA A 115 -10.81 -15.75 1.17
N CYS A 116 -11.30 -15.07 0.14
CA CYS A 116 -11.96 -15.68 -1.03
C CYS A 116 -11.01 -16.59 -1.83
N PHE A 117 -9.70 -16.27 -1.84
CA PHE A 117 -8.69 -17.04 -2.57
C PHE A 117 -7.96 -18.07 -1.71
N ARG A 118 -8.26 -18.15 -0.40
CA ARG A 118 -7.53 -19.01 0.52
C ARG A 118 -7.82 -20.48 0.29
N ARG A 119 -6.78 -21.26 -0.03
CA ARG A 119 -6.86 -22.72 -0.14
C ARG A 119 -6.55 -23.37 1.21
N LEU A 120 -7.58 -23.84 1.90
CA LEU A 120 -7.44 -24.58 3.14
C LEU A 120 -6.72 -25.91 2.88
N ARG A 121 -5.56 -26.10 3.53
CA ARG A 121 -4.91 -27.41 3.65
C ARG A 121 -5.23 -27.97 5.04
N TRP A 122 -5.74 -29.19 5.06
CA TRP A 122 -6.01 -29.98 6.25
C TRP A 122 -4.91 -31.03 6.41
#